data_AF-A0A1A8QST1-F1
#
_entry.id   AF-A0A1A8QST1-F1
#
_cell.length_a   1.000
_cell.length_b   1.000
_cell.length_c   1.000
_cell.angle_alpha   90.00
_cell.angle_beta   90.00
_cell.angle_gamma   90.00
#
_symmetry.space_group_name_H-M   'P 1'
#
loop_
_entity.id
_entity.type
_entity.pdbx_description
1 polymer ?
#
loop_
_entity_poly.entity_id
_entity_poly.type
_entity_poly.pdbx_seq_one_letter_code
_entity_poly.pdbx_strand_id
1 'polypeptide(L)'
;MGVVETIDPEPSPCASPVPGGYRLPRSSSYSPLQGRPGAELDLGAADGGVMEGGGTAAERRTPLVDLFCETCSRPWLIGWWDQFKRMLNRELSHLSEMSRSGNQVSEYISTTFLDKQNEVEIPSPTLREREKPMCHISGVKKLTHSSSLSNSTMPRFGVKTEHEEALARELDDLNKWGLNIFHVAEFSNNRPLSCIMFAIFQERDLLKTFRIPVDTFVTYVMTLEDHYHANVAYHNSLHAADVTQSTHVLLSSPALDAVFTDLEILAALFAAAIHDVDHPGVSNQFLINTNSELALMYNDES
;
A
#
# COMPACT_ATOMS: atom_id res chain seq x y z
N MET A 1 -23.93 20.18 -40.65
CA MET A 1 -25.19 19.69 -40.06
C MET A 1 -25.18 18.18 -40.14
N GLY A 2 -24.86 17.53 -39.03
CA GLY A 2 -25.03 16.09 -38.84
C GLY A 2 -25.52 15.92 -37.42
N VAL A 3 -26.77 15.52 -37.26
CA VAL A 3 -27.40 15.30 -35.96
C VAL A 3 -26.84 14.00 -35.42
N VAL A 4 -26.10 14.07 -34.31
CA VAL A 4 -25.76 12.89 -33.53
C VAL A 4 -26.99 12.58 -32.69
N GLU A 5 -27.68 11.49 -33.01
CA GLU A 5 -28.79 10.99 -32.20
C GLU A 5 -28.28 10.62 -30.81
N THR A 6 -28.92 11.20 -29.79
CA THR A 6 -28.76 10.81 -28.39
C THR A 6 -29.34 9.40 -28.22
N ILE A 7 -28.47 8.41 -28.10
CA ILE A 7 -28.86 7.07 -27.64
C ILE A 7 -28.92 7.15 -26.10
N ASP A 8 -30.13 7.27 -25.55
CA ASP A 8 -30.37 7.03 -24.12
C ASP A 8 -30.17 5.53 -23.85
N PRO A 9 -29.26 5.11 -22.96
CA PRO A 9 -29.12 3.71 -22.63
C PRO A 9 -30.20 3.30 -21.63
N GLU A 10 -30.87 2.17 -21.89
CA GLU A 10 -31.81 1.57 -20.94
C GLU A 10 -31.15 1.33 -19.57
N PRO A 11 -31.88 1.54 -18.46
CA PRO A 11 -31.38 1.24 -17.13
C PRO A 11 -31.09 -0.26 -16.99
N SER A 12 -29.98 -0.59 -16.32
CA SER A 12 -29.62 -1.97 -15.98
C SER A 12 -30.78 -2.66 -15.25
N PRO A 13 -31.18 -3.89 -15.63
CA PRO A 13 -32.29 -4.61 -14.98
C PRO A 13 -31.94 -5.13 -13.57
N CYS A 14 -30.72 -4.90 -13.09
CA CYS A 14 -30.24 -5.40 -11.80
C CYS A 14 -30.25 -4.27 -10.77
N ALA A 15 -31.13 -4.36 -9.77
CA ALA A 15 -31.08 -3.49 -8.59
C ALA A 15 -29.91 -3.93 -7.70
N SER A 16 -28.99 -3.02 -7.39
CA SER A 16 -27.97 -3.25 -6.37
C SER A 16 -28.62 -3.45 -4.99
N PRO A 17 -28.06 -4.29 -4.10
CA PRO A 17 -28.53 -4.36 -2.73
C PRO A 17 -28.22 -2.99 -2.13
N VAL A 18 -29.25 -2.23 -1.76
CA VAL A 18 -29.08 -1.04 -0.94
C VAL A 18 -28.42 -1.52 0.36
N PRO A 19 -27.23 -1.03 0.74
CA PRO A 19 -26.68 -1.35 2.04
C PRO A 19 -27.71 -0.87 3.07
N GLY A 20 -28.30 -1.81 3.79
CA GLY A 20 -29.22 -1.53 4.89
C GLY A 20 -28.60 -0.46 5.80
N GLY A 21 -29.37 0.58 6.09
CA GLY A 21 -28.89 1.81 6.70
C GLY A 21 -28.04 1.59 7.94
N TYR A 22 -26.76 1.90 7.84
CA TYR A 22 -25.92 2.17 9.00
C TYR A 22 -26.37 3.51 9.60
N ARG A 23 -27.27 3.44 10.59
CA ARG A 23 -27.46 4.57 11.51
C ARG A 23 -26.19 4.73 12.31
N LEU A 24 -25.37 5.71 11.94
CA LEU A 24 -24.44 6.31 12.88
C LEU A 24 -25.26 6.90 14.05
N PRO A 25 -24.96 6.57 15.32
CA PRO A 25 -25.58 7.27 16.43
C PRO A 25 -25.20 8.75 16.33
N ARG A 26 -26.23 9.60 16.37
CA ARG A 26 -26.10 11.06 16.33
C ARG A 26 -25.11 11.53 17.39
N SER A 27 -24.22 12.43 16.97
CA SER A 27 -23.33 13.26 17.78
C SER A 27 -24.07 13.83 19.00
N SER A 28 -23.67 13.41 20.20
CA SER A 28 -23.95 14.14 21.44
C SER A 28 -22.73 15.01 21.73
N SER A 29 -22.98 16.32 21.67
CA SER A 29 -22.17 17.43 22.17
C SER A 29 -21.13 17.08 23.23
N TYR A 30 -19.89 17.47 22.96
CA TYR A 30 -18.81 17.57 23.94
C TYR A 30 -19.20 18.51 25.09
N SER A 31 -18.97 18.06 26.32
CA SER A 31 -18.67 18.92 27.46
C SER A 31 -17.66 18.22 28.38
N PRO A 32 -16.69 18.94 28.95
CA PRO A 32 -15.51 18.36 29.60
C PRO A 32 -15.80 18.05 31.06
N LEU A 33 -15.31 16.92 31.57
CA LEU A 33 -15.34 16.63 33.01
C LEU A 33 -13.95 16.34 33.58
N GLN A 34 -13.70 17.08 34.65
CA GLN A 34 -12.57 17.07 35.56
C GLN A 34 -12.47 15.75 36.36
N GLY A 35 -11.22 15.29 36.53
CA GLY A 35 -10.59 14.92 37.81
C GLY A 35 -11.27 13.96 38.81
N ARG A 36 -10.68 12.74 38.91
CA ARG A 36 -10.25 11.97 40.13
C ARG A 36 -11.27 11.67 41.27
N PRO A 37 -10.99 10.73 42.22
CA PRO A 37 -10.29 9.43 42.17
C PRO A 37 -10.98 8.28 42.98
N GLY A 38 -10.53 7.03 42.78
CA GLY A 38 -10.34 6.00 43.84
C GLY A 38 -11.52 5.16 44.35
N ALA A 39 -11.43 3.82 44.22
CA ALA A 39 -11.78 2.84 45.27
C ALA A 39 -11.33 1.42 44.87
N GLU A 40 -10.69 0.75 45.82
CA GLU A 40 -10.17 -0.63 45.83
C GLU A 40 -11.23 -1.74 45.80
N LEU A 41 -10.81 -2.87 45.19
CA LEU A 41 -10.94 -4.30 45.57
C LEU A 41 -12.23 -4.82 46.25
N ASP A 42 -12.80 -5.90 45.70
CA ASP A 42 -13.04 -7.12 46.50
C ASP A 42 -13.10 -8.42 45.65
N LEU A 43 -12.59 -9.50 46.23
CA LEU A 43 -12.55 -10.88 45.73
C LEU A 43 -13.64 -11.71 46.43
N GLY A 44 -14.43 -12.49 45.70
CA GLY A 44 -15.40 -13.41 46.30
C GLY A 44 -15.76 -14.59 45.39
N ALA A 45 -15.64 -15.80 45.95
CA ALA A 45 -15.70 -17.08 45.25
C ALA A 45 -17.12 -17.70 45.14
N ALA A 46 -17.28 -18.54 44.11
CA ALA A 46 -18.10 -19.75 43.94
C ALA A 46 -19.47 -19.92 44.64
N ASP A 47 -20.52 -20.16 43.85
CA ASP A 47 -21.45 -21.29 44.08
C ASP A 47 -22.13 -21.71 42.76
N GLY A 48 -22.45 -23.01 42.66
CA GLY A 48 -22.90 -23.70 41.46
C GLY A 48 -24.39 -23.57 41.14
N GLY A 49 -24.71 -23.71 39.87
CA GLY A 49 -26.08 -23.84 39.38
C GLY A 49 -26.09 -24.42 37.96
N VAL A 50 -26.34 -25.73 37.86
CA VAL A 50 -26.62 -26.43 36.61
C VAL A 50 -28.02 -26.05 36.14
N MET A 51 -28.14 -25.52 34.92
CA MET A 51 -29.37 -25.59 34.13
C MET A 51 -29.00 -25.90 32.67
N GLU A 52 -29.36 -27.12 32.25
CA GLU A 52 -29.44 -27.52 30.86
C GLU A 52 -30.51 -26.71 30.12
N GLY A 53 -30.20 -26.29 28.90
CA GLY A 53 -31.14 -25.63 28.00
C GLY A 53 -30.55 -25.53 26.61
N GLY A 54 -30.92 -26.49 25.75
CA GLY A 54 -30.50 -26.54 24.36
C GLY A 54 -30.91 -25.29 23.57
N GLY A 55 -29.94 -24.72 22.88
CA GLY A 55 -30.12 -23.64 21.91
C GLY A 55 -29.12 -23.86 20.79
N THR A 56 -29.65 -24.08 19.60
CA THR A 56 -28.98 -24.44 18.34
C THR A 56 -27.63 -23.76 18.13
N ALA A 57 -26.65 -24.55 17.69
CA ALA A 57 -25.41 -24.07 17.11
C ALA A 57 -25.72 -22.97 16.09
N ALA A 58 -25.42 -21.73 16.43
CA ALA A 58 -25.36 -20.65 15.47
C ALA A 58 -24.22 -21.01 14.51
N GLU A 59 -24.59 -21.61 13.39
CA GLU A 59 -23.76 -21.68 12.19
C GLU A 59 -23.12 -20.30 12.01
N ARG A 60 -21.81 -20.21 12.26
CA ARG A 60 -20.98 -19.14 11.75
C ARG A 60 -21.06 -19.24 10.22
N ARG A 61 -22.09 -18.66 9.62
CA ARG A 61 -22.08 -18.34 8.21
C ARG A 61 -20.92 -17.37 8.01
N THR A 62 -19.86 -17.87 7.39
CA THR A 62 -18.83 -17.05 6.77
C THR A 62 -19.53 -16.05 5.85
N PRO A 63 -19.27 -14.74 5.94
CA PRO A 63 -19.90 -13.75 5.05
C PRO A 63 -19.34 -13.78 3.62
N LEU A 64 -18.70 -14.90 3.22
CA LEU A 64 -17.97 -15.07 1.97
C LEU A 64 -18.79 -15.76 0.86
N VAL A 65 -20.11 -15.62 0.87
CA VAL A 65 -20.98 -16.12 -0.19
C VAL A 65 -22.07 -15.12 -0.45
N ASP A 66 -21.70 -14.05 -1.17
CA ASP A 66 -22.58 -13.23 -2.01
C ASP A 66 -21.70 -12.45 -3.02
N LEU A 67 -20.73 -13.14 -3.62
CA LEU A 67 -19.79 -12.52 -4.56
C LEU A 67 -20.43 -12.27 -5.94
N PHE A 68 -21.56 -12.90 -6.24
CA PHE A 68 -22.21 -12.92 -7.55
C PHE A 68 -23.65 -12.42 -7.47
N CYS A 69 -24.08 -11.66 -8.48
CA CYS A 69 -25.48 -11.28 -8.65
C CYS A 69 -26.32 -12.52 -8.98
N GLU A 70 -27.35 -12.80 -8.17
CA GLU A 70 -28.23 -13.96 -8.36
C GLU A 70 -28.98 -13.93 -9.70
N THR A 71 -29.19 -12.75 -10.29
CA THR A 71 -29.93 -12.56 -11.54
C THR A 71 -29.07 -12.74 -12.80
N CYS A 72 -27.80 -12.31 -12.76
CA CYS A 72 -26.93 -12.31 -13.95
C CYS A 72 -25.64 -13.13 -13.80
N SER A 73 -25.43 -13.78 -12.65
CA SER A 73 -24.26 -14.61 -12.34
C SER A 73 -22.91 -13.92 -12.58
N ARG A 74 -22.87 -12.58 -12.64
CA ARG A 74 -21.64 -11.79 -12.69
C ARG A 74 -21.17 -11.45 -11.28
N PRO A 75 -19.86 -11.39 -11.01
CA PRO A 75 -19.36 -10.91 -9.73
C PRO A 75 -19.82 -9.48 -9.48
N TRP A 76 -20.33 -9.18 -8.28
CA TRP A 76 -20.73 -7.83 -7.87
C TRP A 76 -19.58 -6.83 -8.01
N LEU A 77 -18.33 -7.27 -7.75
CA LEU A 77 -17.12 -6.45 -7.91
C LEU A 77 -16.91 -5.98 -9.36
N ILE A 78 -17.21 -6.81 -10.36
CA ILE A 78 -17.07 -6.44 -11.78
C ILE A 78 -18.16 -5.44 -12.16
N GLY A 79 -19.41 -5.68 -11.75
CA GLY A 79 -20.52 -4.75 -12.01
C GLY A 79 -20.34 -3.39 -11.35
N TRP A 80 -19.81 -3.36 -10.12
CA TRP A 80 -19.49 -2.13 -9.40
C TRP A 80 -18.34 -1.37 -10.09
N TRP A 81 -17.29 -2.06 -10.51
CA TRP A 81 -16.16 -1.46 -11.21
C TRP A 81 -16.58 -0.84 -12.55
N ASP A 82 -17.44 -1.51 -13.32
CA ASP A 82 -18.01 -0.98 -14.56
C ASP A 82 -18.85 0.28 -14.30
N GLN A 83 -19.65 0.28 -13.23
CA GLN A 83 -20.44 1.44 -12.84
C GLN A 83 -19.55 2.61 -12.41
N PHE A 84 -18.50 2.34 -11.64
CA PHE A 84 -17.51 3.33 -11.23
C PHE A 84 -16.79 3.93 -12.44
N LYS A 85 -16.30 3.10 -13.37
CA LYS A 85 -15.66 3.53 -14.63
C LYS A 85 -16.57 4.45 -15.44
N ARG A 86 -17.87 4.11 -15.58
CA ARG A 86 -18.84 4.97 -16.28
C ARG A 86 -19.04 6.32 -15.60
N MET A 87 -19.17 6.32 -14.27
CA MET A 87 -19.31 7.55 -13.50
C MET A 87 -18.07 8.42 -13.65
N LEU A 88 -16.88 7.85 -13.47
CA LEU A 88 -15.61 8.57 -13.59
C LEU A 88 -15.42 9.14 -15.00
N ASN A 89 -15.69 8.35 -16.05
CA ASN A 89 -15.61 8.82 -17.43
C ASN A 89 -16.51 10.04 -17.68
N ARG A 90 -17.73 10.05 -17.14
CA ARG A 90 -18.65 11.21 -17.27
C ARG A 90 -18.06 12.47 -16.63
N GLU A 91 -17.51 12.36 -15.42
CA GLU A 91 -16.91 13.51 -14.71
C GLU A 91 -15.65 14.00 -15.44
N LEU A 92 -14.85 13.09 -15.98
CA LEU A 92 -13.65 13.40 -16.77
C LEU A 92 -13.98 14.06 -18.11
N SER A 93 -15.05 13.65 -18.79
CA SER A 93 -15.54 14.33 -20.01
C SER A 93 -16.00 15.75 -19.70
N HIS A 94 -16.79 15.94 -18.64
CA HIS A 94 -17.22 17.27 -18.23
C HIS A 94 -16.02 18.17 -17.87
N LEU A 95 -15.05 17.66 -17.09
CA LEU A 95 -13.82 18.38 -16.77
C LEU A 95 -13.02 18.77 -18.01
N SER A 96 -12.96 17.88 -18.99
CA SER A 96 -12.26 18.11 -20.25
C SER A 96 -12.86 19.25 -21.07
N GLU A 97 -14.18 19.38 -21.08
CA GLU A 97 -14.89 20.44 -21.82
C GLU A 97 -14.78 21.82 -21.15
N MET A 98 -14.53 21.87 -19.83
CA MET A 98 -14.48 23.13 -19.08
C MET A 98 -13.29 24.01 -19.46
N SER A 99 -12.14 23.43 -19.79
CA SER A 99 -10.94 24.19 -20.17
C SER A 99 -9.84 23.31 -20.76
N ARG A 100 -8.85 23.93 -21.41
CA ARG A 100 -7.62 23.24 -21.84
C ARG A 100 -6.87 22.58 -20.67
N SER A 101 -6.82 23.23 -19.52
CA SER A 101 -6.21 22.66 -18.30
C SER A 101 -7.00 21.45 -17.82
N GLY A 102 -8.34 21.55 -17.80
CA GLY A 102 -9.22 20.43 -17.46
C GLY A 102 -9.07 19.24 -18.40
N ASN A 103 -8.88 19.49 -19.71
CA ASN A 103 -8.59 18.46 -20.70
C ASN A 103 -7.26 17.74 -20.40
N GLN A 104 -6.18 18.46 -20.13
CA GLN A 104 -4.88 17.86 -19.79
C GLN A 104 -4.94 17.02 -18.50
N VAL A 105 -5.64 17.50 -17.46
CA VAL A 105 -5.82 16.76 -16.21
C VAL A 105 -6.66 15.49 -16.44
N SER A 106 -7.72 15.62 -17.24
CA SER A 106 -8.61 14.50 -17.58
C SER A 106 -7.87 13.39 -18.33
N GLU A 107 -7.04 13.76 -19.32
CA GLU A 107 -6.18 12.83 -20.05
C GLU A 107 -5.20 12.14 -19.10
N TYR A 108 -4.51 12.90 -18.24
CA TYR A 108 -3.57 12.34 -17.27
C TYR A 108 -4.22 11.34 -16.31
N ILE A 109 -5.41 11.66 -15.77
CA ILE A 109 -6.14 10.73 -14.89
C ILE A 109 -6.48 9.45 -15.64
N SER A 110 -6.99 9.59 -16.86
CA SER A 110 -7.41 8.46 -17.68
C SER A 110 -6.24 7.54 -18.03
N THR A 111 -5.09 8.09 -18.42
CA THR A 111 -3.93 7.29 -18.82
C THR A 111 -3.16 6.66 -17.65
N THR A 112 -3.34 7.19 -16.44
CA THR A 112 -2.54 6.78 -15.26
C THR A 112 -3.31 5.87 -14.31
N PHE A 113 -4.61 6.09 -14.12
CA PHE A 113 -5.42 5.38 -13.11
C PHE A 113 -6.50 4.47 -13.67
N LEU A 114 -6.71 4.47 -15.00
CA LEU A 114 -7.65 3.55 -15.66
C LEU A 114 -6.89 2.53 -16.49
N ASP A 115 -7.35 1.28 -16.44
CA ASP A 115 -6.88 0.26 -17.37
C ASP A 115 -7.13 0.71 -18.80
N LYS A 116 -6.17 0.47 -19.69
CA LYS A 116 -6.43 0.60 -21.11
C LYS A 116 -7.56 -0.35 -21.49
N GLN A 117 -8.52 0.14 -22.27
CA GLN A 117 -9.39 -0.73 -23.06
C GLN A 117 -8.54 -1.41 -24.13
N ASN A 118 -7.84 -2.46 -23.73
CA ASN A 118 -7.20 -3.37 -24.65
C ASN A 118 -8.31 -4.27 -25.24
N GLU A 119 -9.05 -3.79 -26.24
CA GLU A 119 -9.62 -4.69 -27.25
C GLU A 119 -8.45 -5.20 -28.09
N VAL A 120 -7.70 -6.16 -27.54
CA VAL A 120 -6.75 -6.93 -28.33
C VAL A 120 -7.57 -7.96 -29.09
N GLU A 121 -7.98 -7.62 -30.32
CA GLU A 121 -8.20 -8.66 -31.33
C GLU A 121 -6.87 -9.40 -31.49
N ILE A 122 -6.75 -10.57 -30.85
CA ILE A 122 -5.60 -11.46 -30.97
C ILE A 122 -5.53 -11.95 -32.43
N PRO A 123 -4.55 -11.56 -33.25
CA PRO A 123 -4.31 -12.27 -34.49
C PRO A 123 -3.74 -13.64 -34.13
N SER A 124 -4.34 -14.71 -34.67
CA SER A 124 -3.93 -16.10 -34.41
C SER A 124 -2.41 -16.30 -34.64
N PRO A 125 -1.73 -17.10 -33.81
CA PRO A 125 -0.29 -17.24 -33.90
C PRO A 125 0.10 -18.05 -35.14
N THR A 126 0.70 -17.39 -36.12
CA THR A 126 1.54 -18.10 -37.11
C THR A 126 2.85 -18.48 -36.44
N LEU A 127 3.10 -19.80 -36.38
CA LEU A 127 4.35 -20.42 -35.94
C LEU A 127 5.56 -19.72 -36.58
N ARG A 128 6.40 -19.08 -35.77
CA ARG A 128 7.76 -18.70 -36.15
C ARG A 128 8.75 -19.15 -35.08
N GLU A 129 9.91 -19.57 -35.57
CA GLU A 129 10.89 -20.44 -34.94
C GLU A 129 11.43 -19.97 -33.58
N ARG A 130 11.70 -20.97 -32.74
CA ARG A 130 12.23 -20.88 -31.39
C ARG A 130 13.76 -20.80 -31.42
N GLU A 131 14.33 -19.63 -31.16
CA GLU A 131 15.70 -19.41 -30.62
C GLU A 131 15.69 -18.04 -29.90
N LYS A 132 16.08 -17.81 -28.64
CA LYS A 132 17.14 -18.29 -27.71
C LYS A 132 16.61 -18.16 -26.26
N PRO A 133 17.25 -18.77 -25.23
CA PRO A 133 16.83 -18.55 -23.84
C PRO A 133 17.14 -17.11 -23.40
N MET A 134 16.10 -16.26 -23.34
CA MET A 134 16.15 -14.96 -22.67
C MET A 134 15.99 -15.19 -21.17
N CYS A 135 17.09 -15.53 -20.50
CA CYS A 135 17.19 -15.44 -19.05
C CYS A 135 18.60 -14.96 -18.68
N HIS A 136 18.93 -13.74 -19.10
CA HIS A 136 20.08 -13.06 -18.54
C HIS A 136 19.60 -11.74 -17.95
N ILE A 137 19.51 -11.70 -16.62
CA ILE A 137 19.30 -10.46 -15.87
C ILE A 137 20.62 -9.69 -15.97
N SER A 138 20.77 -8.86 -16.98
CA SER A 138 21.84 -7.88 -17.05
C SER A 138 21.42 -6.65 -16.25
N GLY A 139 22.14 -6.33 -15.17
CA GLY A 139 21.85 -5.13 -14.39
C GLY A 139 21.99 -5.27 -12.88
N VAL A 140 22.05 -6.50 -12.34
CA VAL A 140 22.36 -6.67 -10.92
C VAL A 140 23.79 -6.18 -10.69
N LYS A 141 23.93 -5.00 -10.07
CA LYS A 141 25.22 -4.52 -9.59
C LYS A 141 25.84 -5.65 -8.78
N LYS A 142 27.02 -6.11 -9.22
CA LYS A 142 27.80 -7.11 -8.49
C LYS A 142 27.91 -6.63 -7.05
N LEU A 143 27.40 -7.41 -6.10
CA LEU A 143 27.50 -7.15 -4.67
C LEU A 143 28.94 -6.77 -4.35
N THR A 144 29.21 -5.48 -4.21
CA THR A 144 30.41 -5.03 -3.56
C THR A 144 30.18 -5.37 -2.11
N HIS A 145 30.68 -6.52 -1.69
CA HIS A 145 30.81 -6.84 -0.29
C HIS A 145 31.64 -5.71 0.34
N SER A 146 30.96 -4.72 0.90
CA SER A 146 31.53 -3.85 1.91
C SER A 146 31.73 -4.72 3.14
N SER A 147 32.75 -5.57 3.09
CA SER A 147 33.29 -6.28 4.23
C SER A 147 33.92 -5.24 5.16
N SER A 148 33.09 -4.55 5.95
CA SER A 148 33.56 -3.81 7.12
C SER A 148 32.43 -3.45 8.08
N LEU A 149 31.79 -4.48 8.63
CA LEU A 149 31.33 -4.43 10.02
C LEU A 149 32.34 -5.23 10.86
N SER A 150 33.61 -4.85 10.79
CA SER A 150 34.61 -5.34 11.75
C SER A 150 34.41 -4.60 13.08
N ASN A 151 33.92 -5.30 14.10
CA ASN A 151 33.98 -4.93 15.52
C ASN A 151 33.59 -3.48 15.92
N SER A 152 32.68 -2.85 15.18
CA SER A 152 32.10 -1.55 15.58
C SER A 152 30.78 -1.80 16.29
N THR A 153 30.57 -1.14 17.44
CA THR A 153 29.27 -1.03 18.10
C THR A 153 28.22 -0.61 17.07
N MET A 154 27.07 -1.30 17.06
CA MET A 154 25.98 -1.00 16.15
C MET A 154 25.48 0.44 16.35
N PRO A 155 25.30 1.23 15.28
CA PRO A 155 24.77 2.59 15.42
C PRO A 155 23.36 2.57 16.02
N ARG A 156 23.07 3.55 16.88
CA ARG A 156 21.79 3.66 17.62
C ARG A 156 20.55 3.60 16.72
N PHE A 157 20.64 4.16 15.51
CA PHE A 157 19.53 4.28 14.56
C PHE A 157 19.72 3.42 13.31
N GLY A 158 20.59 2.40 13.35
CA GLY A 158 20.93 1.57 12.18
C GLY A 158 21.78 2.28 11.11
N VAL A 159 22.00 3.59 11.26
CA VAL A 159 22.81 4.45 10.37
C VAL A 159 23.86 5.21 11.18
N LYS A 160 25.03 5.45 10.58
CA LYS A 160 26.09 6.28 11.18
C LYS A 160 25.82 7.75 10.85
N THR A 161 25.76 8.62 11.86
CA THR A 161 25.59 10.06 11.68
C THR A 161 26.22 10.85 12.81
N GLU A 162 26.68 12.08 12.53
CA GLU A 162 27.11 13.03 13.57
C GLU A 162 25.92 13.77 14.18
N HIS A 163 24.73 13.67 13.58
CA HIS A 163 23.51 14.38 13.97
C HIS A 163 22.56 13.51 14.82
N GLU A 164 23.08 12.60 15.65
CA GLU A 164 22.26 11.64 16.41
C GLU A 164 21.13 12.28 17.22
N GLU A 165 21.40 13.42 17.89
CA GLU A 165 20.40 14.13 18.71
C GLU A 165 19.33 14.86 17.89
N ALA A 166 19.68 15.31 16.67
CA ALA A 166 18.69 15.90 15.76
C ALA A 166 17.81 14.81 15.17
N LEU A 167 18.43 13.70 14.75
CA LEU A 167 17.72 12.52 14.24
C LEU A 167 16.78 11.94 15.30
N ALA A 168 17.21 11.84 16.57
CA ALA A 168 16.37 11.39 17.67
C ALA A 168 15.09 12.21 17.81
N ARG A 169 15.21 13.55 17.73
CA ARG A 169 14.07 14.47 17.84
C ARG A 169 13.06 14.32 16.70
N GLU A 170 13.52 14.10 15.48
CA GLU A 170 12.62 13.83 14.35
C GLU A 170 11.91 12.47 14.51
N LEU A 171 12.60 11.46 15.06
CA LEU A 171 12.03 10.14 15.29
C LEU A 171 11.05 10.08 16.48
N ASP A 172 10.96 11.12 17.33
CA ASP A 172 9.86 11.23 18.32
C ASP A 172 8.48 11.32 17.64
N ASP A 173 8.45 11.71 16.36
CA ASP A 173 7.25 11.77 15.53
C ASP A 173 7.03 10.49 14.69
N LEU A 174 7.77 9.40 14.93
CA LEU A 174 7.68 8.15 14.16
C LEU A 174 6.25 7.61 13.99
N ASN A 175 5.44 7.74 15.04
CA ASN A 175 4.05 7.27 15.08
C ASN A 175 3.03 8.32 14.61
N LYS A 176 3.49 9.45 14.05
CA LYS A 176 2.64 10.57 13.63
C LYS A 176 2.70 10.74 12.12
N TRP A 177 1.57 11.14 11.54
CA TRP A 177 1.47 11.44 10.10
C TRP A 177 2.34 12.63 9.66
N GLY A 178 2.72 13.50 10.60
CA GLY A 178 3.48 14.73 10.33
C GLY A 178 5.00 14.60 10.43
N LEU A 179 5.55 13.38 10.50
CA LEU A 179 7.00 13.18 10.52
C LEU A 179 7.63 13.81 9.27
N ASN A 180 8.70 14.59 9.45
CA ASN A 180 9.41 15.20 8.33
C ASN A 180 10.49 14.27 7.79
N ILE A 181 10.13 13.51 6.75
CA ILE A 181 11.05 12.53 6.14
C ILE A 181 12.29 13.18 5.51
N PHE A 182 12.20 14.45 5.10
CA PHE A 182 13.32 15.19 4.53
C PHE A 182 14.40 15.48 5.59
N HIS A 183 13.99 15.86 6.81
CA HIS A 183 14.94 16.05 7.92
C HIS A 183 15.56 14.71 8.35
N VAL A 184 14.77 13.63 8.36
CA VAL A 184 15.33 12.29 8.60
C VAL A 184 16.40 11.96 7.57
N ALA A 185 16.19 12.26 6.28
CA ALA A 185 17.21 12.06 5.26
C ALA A 185 18.47 12.91 5.51
N GLU A 186 18.31 14.20 5.82
CA GLU A 186 19.43 15.10 6.13
C GLU A 186 20.25 14.59 7.32
N PHE A 187 19.60 14.26 8.44
CA PHE A 187 20.29 13.83 9.67
C PHE A 187 20.75 12.37 9.65
N SER A 188 20.33 11.56 8.67
CA SER A 188 20.76 10.16 8.50
C SER A 188 21.90 9.97 7.49
N ASN A 189 22.55 11.05 7.04
CA ASN A 189 23.52 11.00 5.93
C ASN A 189 22.91 10.46 4.63
N ASN A 190 21.70 10.94 4.30
CA ASN A 190 20.93 10.54 3.14
C ASN A 190 20.64 9.02 3.10
N ARG A 191 20.33 8.47 4.28
CA ARG A 191 19.89 7.07 4.48
C ARG A 191 18.50 6.99 5.14
N PRO A 192 17.48 7.72 4.62
CA PRO A 192 16.18 7.77 5.25
C PRO A 192 15.49 6.39 5.33
N LEU A 193 15.61 5.55 4.30
CA LEU A 193 14.93 4.25 4.27
C LEU A 193 15.52 3.31 5.32
N SER A 194 16.86 3.22 5.40
CA SER A 194 17.54 2.42 6.42
C SER A 194 17.19 2.88 7.83
N CYS A 195 17.18 4.19 8.07
CA CYS A 195 16.85 4.75 9.38
C CYS A 195 15.40 4.47 9.80
N ILE A 196 14.43 4.74 8.92
CA ILE A 196 13.00 4.53 9.20
C ILE A 196 12.66 3.06 9.39
N MET A 197 13.16 2.19 8.52
CA MET A 197 12.96 0.74 8.65
C MET A 197 13.51 0.23 9.99
N PHE A 198 14.71 0.67 10.39
CA PHE A 198 15.27 0.30 11.68
C PHE A 198 14.43 0.79 12.85
N ALA A 199 14.01 2.06 12.83
CA ALA A 199 13.17 2.65 13.88
C ALA A 199 11.83 1.92 14.01
N ILE A 200 11.14 1.64 12.90
CA ILE A 200 9.85 0.93 12.89
C ILE A 200 10.00 -0.50 13.41
N PHE A 201 11.04 -1.22 12.98
CA PHE A 201 11.26 -2.60 13.39
C PHE A 201 11.62 -2.72 14.87
N GLN A 202 12.24 -1.69 15.46
CA GLN A 202 12.47 -1.58 16.90
C GLN A 202 11.16 -1.25 17.64
N GLU A 203 10.41 -0.24 17.18
CA GLU A 203 9.14 0.22 17.77
C GLU A 203 8.10 -0.90 17.86
N ARG A 204 8.03 -1.75 16.81
CA ARG A 204 7.09 -2.88 16.72
C ARG A 204 7.67 -4.21 17.21
N ASP A 205 8.89 -4.22 17.74
CA ASP A 205 9.63 -5.41 18.19
C ASP A 205 9.78 -6.54 17.13
N LEU A 206 9.69 -6.22 15.83
CA LEU A 206 9.66 -7.20 14.74
C LEU A 206 10.96 -7.99 14.61
N LEU A 207 12.11 -7.39 14.94
CA LEU A 207 13.40 -8.10 14.93
C LEU A 207 13.40 -9.27 15.91
N LYS A 208 12.82 -9.09 17.10
CA LYS A 208 12.73 -10.16 18.10
C LYS A 208 11.68 -11.18 17.73
N THR A 209 10.48 -10.72 17.34
CA THR A 209 9.35 -11.57 16.95
C THR A 209 9.74 -12.56 15.85
N PHE A 210 10.43 -12.08 14.81
CA PHE A 210 10.86 -12.90 13.67
C PHE A 210 12.30 -13.42 13.77
N ARG A 211 12.98 -13.20 14.90
CA ARG A 211 14.37 -13.64 15.16
C ARG A 211 15.34 -13.20 14.07
N ILE A 212 15.21 -11.96 13.61
CA ILE A 212 16.05 -11.38 12.56
C ILE A 212 17.31 -10.81 13.22
N PRO A 213 18.52 -11.34 12.91
CA PRO A 213 19.75 -10.76 13.42
C PRO A 213 19.90 -9.32 12.94
N VAL A 214 20.23 -8.41 13.85
CA VAL A 214 20.21 -6.97 13.53
C VAL A 214 21.21 -6.61 12.44
N ASP A 215 22.39 -7.24 12.42
CA ASP A 215 23.38 -7.05 11.35
C ASP A 215 22.84 -7.48 9.98
N THR A 216 22.08 -8.59 9.92
CA THR A 216 21.44 -9.05 8.69
C THR A 216 20.41 -8.04 8.21
N PHE A 217 19.59 -7.51 9.12
CA PHE A 217 18.59 -6.50 8.80
C PHE A 217 19.22 -5.21 8.26
N VAL A 218 20.19 -4.64 8.97
CA VAL A 218 20.87 -3.40 8.54
C VAL A 218 21.57 -3.61 7.21
N THR A 219 22.27 -4.74 7.02
CA THR A 219 22.93 -5.06 5.74
C THR A 219 21.93 -5.13 4.59
N TYR A 220 20.78 -5.78 4.82
CA TYR A 220 19.72 -5.90 3.82
C TYR A 220 19.16 -4.53 3.44
N VAL A 221 18.74 -3.72 4.42
CA VAL A 221 18.08 -2.44 4.13
C VAL A 221 19.06 -1.42 3.53
N MET A 222 20.34 -1.43 3.95
CA MET A 222 21.36 -0.60 3.31
C MET A 222 21.54 -0.98 1.83
N THR A 223 21.55 -2.27 1.53
CA THR A 223 21.65 -2.76 0.14
C THR A 223 20.41 -2.39 -0.66
N LEU A 224 19.21 -2.55 -0.08
CA LEU A 224 17.95 -2.13 -0.69
C LEU A 224 17.98 -0.63 -1.05
N GLU A 225 18.40 0.22 -0.10
CA GLU A 225 18.51 1.65 -0.30
C GLU A 225 19.53 2.03 -1.38
N ASP A 226 20.64 1.29 -1.52
CA ASP A 226 21.61 1.47 -2.61
C ASP A 226 21.07 1.12 -4.01
N HIS A 227 19.96 0.36 -4.09
CA HIS A 227 19.28 0.03 -5.35
C HIS A 227 18.17 1.03 -5.70
N TYR A 228 17.90 2.03 -4.85
CA TYR A 228 17.11 3.19 -5.27
C TYR A 228 18.01 4.22 -5.97
N HIS A 229 17.54 4.75 -7.09
CA HIS A 229 18.31 5.66 -7.92
C HIS A 229 18.26 7.10 -7.41
N ALA A 230 19.36 7.57 -6.81
CA ALA A 230 19.47 8.95 -6.28
C ALA A 230 19.33 10.05 -7.36
N ASN A 231 19.52 9.72 -8.63
CA ASN A 231 19.31 10.64 -9.76
C ASN A 231 17.85 10.69 -10.26
N VAL A 232 16.96 9.83 -9.74
CA VAL A 232 15.52 9.92 -9.98
C VAL A 232 14.92 10.87 -8.95
N ALA A 233 14.21 11.90 -9.43
CA ALA A 233 13.77 13.01 -8.58
C ALA A 233 12.73 12.61 -7.52
N TYR A 234 11.87 11.63 -7.81
CA TYR A 234 10.76 11.23 -6.93
C TYR A 234 10.87 9.78 -6.45
N HIS A 235 10.76 8.79 -7.34
CA HIS A 235 10.83 7.36 -7.01
C HIS A 235 12.27 6.92 -6.62
N ASN A 236 12.72 7.40 -5.47
CA ASN A 236 14.02 7.11 -4.85
C ASN A 236 13.80 6.67 -3.39
N SER A 237 14.88 6.44 -2.63
CA SER A 237 14.77 5.88 -1.27
C SER A 237 14.04 6.80 -0.29
N LEU A 238 13.99 8.11 -0.54
CA LEU A 238 13.22 9.04 0.27
C LEU A 238 11.72 8.77 0.15
N HIS A 239 11.23 8.55 -1.06
CA HIS A 239 9.83 8.17 -1.30
C HIS A 239 9.50 6.83 -0.66
N ALA A 240 10.37 5.83 -0.81
CA ALA A 240 10.19 4.54 -0.16
C ALA A 240 10.13 4.67 1.37
N ALA A 241 10.97 5.51 1.97
CA ALA A 241 10.97 5.76 3.41
C ALA A 241 9.66 6.43 3.87
N ASP A 242 9.16 7.41 3.10
CA ASP A 242 7.90 8.11 3.34
C ASP A 242 6.69 7.15 3.30
N VAL A 243 6.59 6.33 2.24
CA VAL A 243 5.52 5.33 2.10
C VAL A 243 5.60 4.27 3.21
N THR A 244 6.79 3.85 3.59
CA THR A 244 7.00 2.89 4.69
C THR A 244 6.53 3.47 6.03
N GLN A 245 6.92 4.71 6.35
CA GLN A 245 6.50 5.37 7.59
C GLN A 245 5.00 5.67 7.60
N SER A 246 4.44 6.10 6.48
CA SER A 246 3.00 6.31 6.32
C SER A 246 2.21 5.01 6.51
N THR A 247 2.69 3.90 5.94
CA THR A 247 2.10 2.56 6.11
C THR A 247 2.15 2.13 7.58
N HIS A 248 3.27 2.39 8.26
CA HIS A 248 3.39 2.18 9.71
C HIS A 248 2.34 2.95 10.50
N VAL A 249 2.07 4.22 10.17
CA VAL A 249 1.03 5.01 10.84
C VAL A 249 -0.38 4.46 10.54
N LEU A 250 -0.66 4.09 9.28
CA LEU A 250 -1.96 3.55 8.89
C LEU A 250 -2.28 2.21 9.59
N LEU A 251 -1.29 1.33 9.73
CA LEU A 251 -1.41 0.06 10.45
C LEU A 251 -1.70 0.25 11.95
N SER A 252 -1.42 1.43 12.50
CA SER A 252 -1.73 1.79 13.89
C SER A 252 -3.09 2.49 14.05
N SER A 253 -3.92 2.54 13.00
CA SER A 253 -5.27 3.09 13.07
C SER A 253 -6.12 2.34 14.11
N PRO A 254 -6.82 3.02 15.04
CA PRO A 254 -7.65 2.34 16.05
C PRO A 254 -8.75 1.45 15.46
N ALA A 255 -9.19 1.74 14.23
CA ALA A 255 -10.18 0.92 13.53
C ALA A 255 -9.62 -0.43 13.03
N LEU A 256 -8.30 -0.56 12.98
CA LEU A 256 -7.56 -1.74 12.53
C LEU A 256 -6.84 -2.45 13.68
N ASP A 257 -7.10 -2.03 14.93
CA ASP A 257 -6.47 -2.62 16.11
C ASP A 257 -6.79 -4.11 16.22
N ALA A 258 -5.76 -4.92 16.46
CA ALA A 258 -5.81 -6.38 16.50
C ALA A 258 -6.42 -7.08 15.26
N VAL A 259 -6.52 -6.40 14.11
CA VAL A 259 -7.00 -7.01 12.86
C VAL A 259 -5.90 -7.84 12.19
N PHE A 260 -4.68 -7.32 12.16
CA PHE A 260 -3.55 -7.93 11.45
C PHE A 260 -2.65 -8.73 12.38
N THR A 261 -2.15 -9.85 11.88
CA THR A 261 -1.06 -10.61 12.48
C THR A 261 0.28 -9.90 12.31
N ASP A 262 1.26 -10.26 13.14
CA ASP A 262 2.63 -9.72 13.00
C ASP A 262 3.22 -9.99 11.62
N LEU A 263 2.85 -11.11 10.97
CA LEU A 263 3.34 -11.46 9.65
C LEU A 263 2.75 -10.56 8.55
N GLU A 264 1.47 -10.21 8.67
CA GLU A 264 0.82 -9.27 7.74
C GLU A 264 1.37 -7.86 7.91
N ILE A 265 1.65 -7.43 9.16
CA ILE A 265 2.34 -6.17 9.45
C ILE A 265 3.74 -6.15 8.83
N LEU A 266 4.52 -7.22 9.03
CA LEU A 266 5.84 -7.36 8.42
C LEU A 266 5.74 -7.30 6.89
N ALA A 267 4.81 -8.03 6.29
CA ALA A 267 4.62 -8.07 4.84
C ALA A 267 4.25 -6.69 4.28
N ALA A 268 3.35 -5.96 4.94
CA ALA A 268 2.95 -4.61 4.51
C ALA A 268 4.10 -3.60 4.58
N LEU A 269 4.86 -3.60 5.67
CA LEU A 269 6.03 -2.71 5.83
C LEU A 269 7.14 -3.06 4.84
N PHE A 270 7.39 -4.35 4.63
CA PHE A 270 8.35 -4.82 3.65
C PHE A 270 7.94 -4.45 2.23
N ALA A 271 6.68 -4.68 1.86
CA ALA A 271 6.14 -4.30 0.55
C ALA A 271 6.29 -2.79 0.31
N ALA A 272 5.94 -1.95 1.29
CA ALA A 272 6.11 -0.51 1.21
C ALA A 272 7.58 -0.10 0.97
N ALA A 273 8.54 -0.77 1.62
CA ALA A 273 9.96 -0.46 1.47
C ALA A 273 10.53 -0.84 0.08
N ILE A 274 10.02 -1.91 -0.53
CA ILE A 274 10.56 -2.43 -1.81
C ILE A 274 9.76 -2.02 -3.05
N HIS A 275 8.59 -1.37 -2.90
CA HIS A 275 7.62 -1.25 -4.00
C HIS A 275 8.16 -0.58 -5.28
N ASP A 276 9.14 0.32 -5.13
CA ASP A 276 9.73 1.12 -6.21
C ASP A 276 11.25 0.91 -6.36
N VAL A 277 11.80 -0.17 -5.79
CA VAL A 277 13.24 -0.44 -5.89
C VAL A 277 13.65 -0.55 -7.37
N ASP A 278 14.80 0.03 -7.74
CA ASP A 278 15.34 0.07 -9.11
C ASP A 278 14.47 0.84 -10.13
N HIS A 279 13.54 1.69 -9.66
CA HIS A 279 12.67 2.45 -10.56
C HIS A 279 13.49 3.39 -11.49
N PRO A 280 13.25 3.37 -12.83
CA PRO A 280 14.07 4.11 -13.81
C PRO A 280 13.70 5.60 -13.95
N GLY A 281 12.64 6.04 -13.27
CA GLY A 281 12.15 7.42 -13.33
C GLY A 281 11.26 7.73 -14.54
N VAL A 282 10.77 6.71 -15.22
CA VAL A 282 9.83 6.79 -16.35
C VAL A 282 8.65 5.86 -16.13
N SER A 283 7.50 6.15 -16.74
CA SER A 283 6.28 5.35 -16.57
C SER A 283 6.32 4.03 -17.35
N ASN A 284 5.47 3.08 -16.97
CA ASN A 284 5.26 1.83 -17.72
C ASN A 284 4.94 2.10 -19.19
N GLN A 285 4.12 3.12 -19.48
CA GLN A 285 3.79 3.49 -20.85
C GLN A 285 5.01 3.88 -21.68
N PHE A 286 5.97 4.59 -21.07
CA PHE A 286 7.21 4.95 -21.73
C PHE A 286 8.06 3.70 -22.02
N LEU A 287 8.16 2.76 -21.07
CA LEU A 287 8.90 1.51 -21.24
C LEU A 287 8.33 0.63 -22.36
N ILE A 288 7.00 0.57 -22.48
CA ILE A 288 6.28 -0.12 -23.57
C ILE A 288 6.56 0.58 -24.90
N ASN A 289 6.35 1.90 -24.96
CA ASN A 289 6.53 2.68 -26.19
C ASN A 289 7.96 2.64 -26.75
N THR A 290 8.95 2.41 -25.87
CA THR A 290 10.37 2.34 -26.24
C THR A 290 10.87 0.91 -26.44
N ASN A 291 10.01 -0.11 -26.31
CA ASN A 291 10.38 -1.52 -26.39
C ASN A 291 11.55 -1.87 -25.45
N SER A 292 11.49 -1.38 -24.21
CA SER A 292 12.52 -1.65 -23.23
C SER A 292 12.60 -3.16 -22.90
N GLU A 293 13.78 -3.64 -22.49
CA GLU A 293 13.95 -5.04 -22.10
C GLU A 293 13.01 -5.44 -20.95
N LEU A 294 12.69 -4.51 -20.04
CA LEU A 294 11.73 -4.72 -18.95
C LEU A 294 10.31 -4.97 -19.49
N ALA A 295 9.84 -4.15 -20.42
CA ALA A 295 8.51 -4.30 -21.01
C ALA A 295 8.39 -5.63 -21.77
N LEU A 296 9.42 -5.99 -22.54
CA LEU A 296 9.48 -7.27 -23.25
C LEU A 296 9.51 -8.47 -22.29
N MET A 297 10.25 -8.36 -21.18
CA MET A 297 10.37 -9.45 -20.20
C MET A 297 9.05 -9.68 -19.44
N TYR A 298 8.32 -8.61 -19.12
CA TYR A 298 7.08 -8.68 -18.35
C TYR A 298 5.80 -8.61 -19.21
N ASN A 299 5.93 -8.67 -20.54
CA ASN A 299 4.81 -8.69 -21.49
C ASN A 299 3.84 -7.51 -21.30
N ASP A 300 4.38 -6.31 -21.08
CA ASP A 300 3.62 -5.06 -20.89
C ASP A 300 2.65 -5.02 -19.68
N GLU A 301 2.67 -6.04 -18.82
CA GLU A 301 1.78 -6.21 -17.66
C GLU A 301 2.59 -6.26 -16.35
N SER A 302 1.98 -5.81 -15.24
CA SER A 302 2.58 -5.78 -13.89
C SER A 302 1.86 -6.71 -12.92
#